data_AF-A0A847SWA4-F1
#
_entry.id   AF-A0A847SWA4-F1
#
_cell.length_a   1.000
_cell.length_b   1.000
_cell.length_c   1.000
_cell.angle_alpha   90.00
_cell.angle_beta   90.00
_cell.angle_gamma   90.00
#
_symmetry.space_group_name_H-M   'P 1'
#
loop_
_entity.id
_entity.type
_entity.pdbx_description
1 polymer ?
#
loop_
_entity_poly.entity_id
_entity_poly.type
_entity_poly.pdbx_seq_one_letter_code
_entity_poly.pdbx_strand_id
1 'polypeptide(L)'
;MNIFNQQGQQVQHQYNAGGDIHVNQSYSPADLEVGLEQLATMIQNAVREGIIDATTADAVKNELIQASSDNKSTIITHLSKATEILKGVSAAEGIVGTIKSLIVAIGKWFI
;
A
#
# COMPACT_ATOMS: atom_id res chain seq x y z
N MET A 1 14.05 -43.15 -2.79
CA MET A 1 13.65 -42.10 -1.85
C MET A 1 13.83 -40.78 -2.55
N ASN A 2 12.74 -40.13 -2.94
CA ASN A 2 12.77 -38.89 -3.71
C ASN A 2 13.02 -37.74 -2.73
N ILE A 3 14.26 -37.24 -2.68
CA ILE A 3 14.62 -36.10 -1.84
C ILE A 3 14.08 -34.86 -2.54
N PHE A 4 12.95 -34.34 -2.05
CA PHE A 4 12.42 -33.05 -2.47
C PHE A 4 13.37 -31.95 -2.01
N ASN A 5 14.29 -31.56 -2.89
CA ASN A 5 15.23 -30.47 -2.65
C ASN A 5 14.50 -29.12 -2.87
N GLN A 6 14.17 -28.45 -1.76
CA GLN A 6 13.53 -27.13 -1.77
C GLN A 6 14.54 -25.97 -1.75
N GLN A 7 15.84 -26.21 -1.98
CA GLN A 7 16.87 -25.17 -1.89
C GLN A 7 16.91 -24.18 -3.09
N GLY A 8 15.93 -24.24 -4.00
CA GLY A 8 15.90 -23.42 -5.21
C GLY A 8 14.76 -22.42 -5.31
N GLN A 9 13.79 -22.41 -4.40
CA GLN A 9 12.71 -21.42 -4.45
C GLN A 9 13.11 -20.15 -3.69
N GLN A 10 13.99 -19.36 -4.32
CA GLN A 10 14.03 -17.95 -3.99
C GLN A 10 12.76 -17.31 -4.57
N VAL A 11 11.84 -16.90 -3.70
CA VAL A 11 10.81 -15.93 -4.06
C VAL A 11 11.54 -14.60 -4.30
N GLN A 12 12.17 -14.46 -5.46
CA GLN A 12 12.81 -13.21 -5.84
C GLN A 12 11.71 -12.22 -6.16
N HIS A 13 11.80 -11.04 -5.55
CA HIS A 13 10.88 -9.90 -5.65
C HIS A 13 9.69 -9.93 -4.68
N GLN A 14 9.97 -10.05 -3.38
CA GLN A 14 9.18 -9.30 -2.41
C GLN A 14 9.54 -7.82 -2.57
N TYR A 15 8.62 -7.01 -3.10
CA TYR A 15 8.76 -5.57 -3.14
C TYR A 15 8.79 -5.04 -1.71
N ASN A 16 10.00 -4.79 -1.22
CA ASN A 16 10.23 -4.31 0.14
C ASN A 16 10.15 -2.79 0.18
N ALA A 17 9.04 -2.22 -0.30
CA ALA A 17 8.80 -0.77 -0.22
C ALA A 17 8.25 -0.33 1.14
N GLY A 18 8.08 -1.27 2.08
CA GLY A 18 7.71 -0.97 3.47
C GLY A 18 8.84 -0.34 4.31
N GLY A 19 10.00 -0.02 3.70
CA GLY A 19 11.20 0.38 4.43
C GLY A 19 11.24 1.82 4.94
N ASP A 20 10.43 2.75 4.40
CA ASP A 20 10.68 4.19 4.63
C ASP A 20 9.41 5.03 4.88
N ILE A 21 8.27 4.38 5.16
CA ILE A 21 7.06 5.11 5.55
C ILE A 21 7.03 5.17 7.06
N HIS A 22 7.57 6.27 7.58
CA HIS A 22 7.55 6.63 8.98
C HIS A 22 6.13 7.04 9.40
N VAL A 23 5.23 6.06 9.52
CA VAL A 23 3.92 6.26 10.15
C VAL A 23 4.13 6.42 11.66
N ASN A 24 4.57 7.62 12.07
CA ASN A 24 4.80 7.95 13.47
C ASN A 24 3.48 7.91 14.26
N GLN A 25 3.57 7.64 15.57
CA GLN A 25 2.41 7.50 16.45
C GLN A 25 1.53 8.76 16.55
N SER A 26 2.05 9.92 16.16
CA SER A 26 1.33 11.18 15.96
C SER A 26 1.32 11.55 14.49
N TYR A 27 0.63 10.76 13.68
CA TYR A 27 0.25 11.17 12.34
C TYR A 27 -0.66 12.41 12.48
N SER A 28 -0.52 13.44 11.66
CA SER A 28 -1.38 14.63 11.63
C SER A 28 -2.03 14.78 10.24
N PRO A 29 -3.09 15.59 10.07
CA PRO A 29 -3.70 15.83 8.76
C PRO A 29 -2.69 16.24 7.67
N ALA A 30 -1.62 16.94 8.03
CA ALA A 30 -0.53 17.28 7.11
C ALA A 30 0.32 16.04 6.71
N ASP A 31 0.48 15.07 7.61
CA ASP A 31 1.20 13.81 7.33
C ASP A 31 0.38 12.84 6.47
N LEU A 32 -0.94 13.03 6.39
CA LEU A 32 -1.79 12.26 5.48
C LEU A 32 -1.46 12.55 4.02
N GLU A 33 -1.34 13.81 3.64
CA GLU A 33 -1.01 14.20 2.27
C GLU A 33 0.34 13.61 1.86
N VAL A 34 1.35 13.72 2.73
CA VAL A 34 2.67 13.12 2.54
C VAL A 34 2.58 11.59 2.41
N GLY A 35 1.80 10.93 3.26
CA GLY A 35 1.61 9.48 3.21
C GLY A 35 0.91 9.00 1.94
N LEU A 36 -0.08 9.75 1.46
CA LEU A 36 -0.77 9.46 0.20
C LEU A 36 0.16 9.69 -1.01
N GLU A 37 1.00 10.72 -0.98
CA GLU A 37 2.00 10.98 -2.02
C GLU A 37 3.05 9.85 -2.07
N GLN A 38 3.57 9.43 -0.92
CA GLN A 38 4.48 8.28 -0.82
C GLN A 38 3.85 7.00 -1.36
N LEU A 39 2.58 6.72 -1.04
CA LEU A 39 1.84 5.59 -1.60
C LEU A 39 1.70 5.69 -3.12
N ALA A 40 1.40 6.89 -3.65
CA ALA A 40 1.32 7.11 -5.08
C ALA A 40 2.68 6.84 -5.77
N THR A 41 3.79 7.24 -5.16
CA THR A 41 5.15 6.91 -5.64
C THR A 41 5.41 5.40 -5.60
N MET A 42 5.05 4.71 -4.52
CA MET A 42 5.21 3.25 -4.42
C MET A 42 4.43 2.51 -5.51
N ILE A 43 3.21 2.96 -5.82
CA ILE A 43 2.37 2.40 -6.89
C ILE A 43 3.01 2.65 -8.25
N GLN A 44 3.52 3.85 -8.50
CA GLN A 44 4.24 4.15 -9.75
C GLN A 44 5.49 3.28 -9.93
N ASN A 45 6.26 3.07 -8.87
CA ASN A 45 7.42 2.19 -8.90
C ASN A 45 7.00 0.73 -9.14
N ALA A 46 5.93 0.27 -8.49
CA ALA A 46 5.40 -1.07 -8.72
C ALA A 46 4.91 -1.28 -10.17
N VAL A 47 4.36 -0.26 -10.84
CA VAL A 47 4.07 -0.32 -12.28
C VAL A 47 5.35 -0.42 -13.11
N ARG A 48 6.36 0.41 -12.81
CA ARG A 48 7.64 0.42 -13.53
C ARG A 48 8.38 -0.92 -13.41
N GLU A 49 8.28 -1.56 -12.25
CA GLU A 49 8.84 -2.88 -11.98
C GLU A 49 7.98 -4.03 -12.50
N GLY A 50 6.80 -3.74 -13.07
CA GLY A 50 5.89 -4.77 -13.61
C GLY A 50 5.20 -5.61 -12.54
N ILE A 51 5.19 -5.14 -11.28
CA ILE A 51 4.53 -5.80 -10.14
C ILE A 51 3.01 -5.72 -10.24
N ILE A 52 2.51 -4.57 -10.68
CA ILE A 52 1.09 -4.32 -10.96
C ILE A 52 0.93 -3.75 -12.37
N ASP A 53 -0.16 -4.08 -13.04
CA ASP A 53 -0.50 -3.48 -14.31
C ASP A 53 -0.99 -2.04 -14.15
N ALA A 54 -0.96 -1.27 -15.24
CA ALA A 54 -1.34 0.13 -15.23
C ALA A 54 -2.82 0.35 -14.84
N THR A 55 -3.72 -0.57 -15.19
CA THR A 55 -5.15 -0.48 -14.86
C THR A 55 -5.36 -0.62 -13.36
N THR A 56 -4.73 -1.62 -12.75
CA THR A 56 -4.73 -1.82 -11.29
C THR A 56 -4.14 -0.60 -10.58
N ALA A 57 -3.01 -0.10 -11.07
CA ALA A 57 -2.36 1.06 -10.49
C ALA A 57 -3.20 2.34 -10.57
N ASP A 58 -3.87 2.57 -11.69
CA ASP A 58 -4.76 3.72 -11.85
C ASP A 58 -6.01 3.62 -10.97
N ALA A 59 -6.56 2.40 -10.81
CA ALA A 59 -7.66 2.17 -9.87
C ALA A 59 -7.24 2.49 -8.42
N VAL A 60 -6.06 2.03 -7.99
CA VAL A 60 -5.54 2.33 -6.65
C VAL A 60 -5.27 3.83 -6.48
N LYS A 61 -4.65 4.49 -7.46
CA LYS A 61 -4.40 5.95 -7.41
C LYS A 61 -5.69 6.76 -7.32
N ASN A 62 -6.73 6.35 -8.05
CA ASN A 62 -8.03 7.01 -7.96
C ASN A 62 -8.58 6.95 -6.53
N GLU A 63 -8.50 5.79 -5.87
CA GLU A 63 -8.90 5.67 -4.46
C GLU A 63 -8.03 6.55 -3.54
N LEU A 64 -6.73 6.68 -3.78
CA LEU A 64 -5.86 7.59 -3.00
C LEU A 64 -6.25 9.07 -3.17
N ILE A 65 -6.62 9.50 -4.39
CA ILE A 65 -7.08 10.87 -4.68
C ILE A 65 -8.43 11.16 -3.99
N GLN A 66 -9.32 10.16 -3.96
CA GLN A 66 -10.57 10.29 -3.22
C GLN A 66 -10.30 10.37 -1.71
N ALA A 67 -9.32 9.60 -1.21
CA ALA A 67 -8.91 9.65 0.19
C ALA A 67 -8.30 11.00 0.60
N SER A 68 -7.66 11.76 -0.31
CA SER A 68 -7.13 13.11 0.01
C SER A 68 -8.20 14.20 0.04
N SER A 69 -9.32 14.00 -0.64
CA SER A 69 -10.31 15.05 -0.90
C SER A 69 -11.54 14.99 0.00
N ASP A 70 -11.68 13.93 0.80
CA ASP A 70 -12.94 13.58 1.42
C ASP A 70 -12.86 13.48 2.96
N ASN A 71 -14.03 13.32 3.58
CA ASN A 71 -14.20 13.32 5.02
C ASN A 71 -13.53 12.11 5.69
N LYS A 72 -12.99 12.32 6.88
CA LYS A 72 -12.36 11.35 7.79
C LYS A 72 -12.78 9.86 7.69
N SER A 73 -14.09 9.55 7.63
CA SER A 73 -14.61 8.18 7.54
C SER A 73 -14.45 7.55 6.14
N THR A 74 -14.53 8.37 5.10
CA THR A 74 -14.38 7.91 3.72
C THR A 74 -12.90 7.73 3.36
N ILE A 75 -11.97 8.45 3.99
CA ILE A 75 -10.51 8.22 3.85
C ILE A 75 -10.16 6.75 4.16
N ILE A 76 -10.60 6.22 5.30
CA ILE A 76 -10.38 4.81 5.67
C ILE A 76 -11.05 3.87 4.66
N THR A 77 -12.24 4.23 4.17
CA THR A 77 -12.98 3.43 3.20
C THR A 77 -12.24 3.33 1.86
N HIS A 78 -11.74 4.44 1.35
CA HIS A 78 -10.97 4.51 0.11
C HIS A 78 -9.62 3.78 0.24
N LEU A 79 -8.91 3.96 1.35
CA LEU A 79 -7.69 3.19 1.63
C LEU A 79 -7.98 1.68 1.73
N SER A 80 -9.12 1.28 2.30
CA SER A 80 -9.54 -0.13 2.37
C SER A 80 -9.85 -0.70 0.99
N LYS A 81 -10.51 0.08 0.12
CA LYS A 81 -10.75 -0.31 -1.28
C LYS A 81 -9.43 -0.44 -2.07
N ALA A 82 -8.51 0.49 -1.89
CA ALA A 82 -7.17 0.41 -2.46
C ALA A 82 -6.44 -0.89 -2.06
N THR A 83 -6.63 -1.34 -0.81
CA THR A 83 -6.08 -2.62 -0.36
C THR A 83 -6.78 -3.83 -0.97
N GLU A 84 -8.09 -3.79 -1.15
CA GLU A 84 -8.85 -4.85 -1.81
C GLU A 84 -8.53 -4.94 -3.31
N ILE A 85 -8.24 -3.83 -3.99
CA ILE A 85 -7.78 -3.84 -5.40
C ILE A 85 -6.44 -4.55 -5.53
N LEU A 86 -5.54 -4.34 -4.56
CA LEU A 86 -4.22 -4.99 -4.52
C LEU A 86 -4.26 -6.44 -4.00
N LYS A 87 -5.43 -6.93 -3.59
CA LYS A 87 -5.60 -8.26 -3.04
C LYS A 87 -5.36 -9.31 -4.11
N GLY A 88 -4.44 -10.22 -3.84
CA GLY A 88 -4.02 -11.26 -4.79
C GLY A 88 -2.78 -10.90 -5.60
N VAL A 89 -2.24 -9.68 -5.47
CA VAL A 89 -0.92 -9.33 -5.99
C VAL A 89 0.10 -9.53 -4.86
N SER A 90 0.68 -10.73 -4.76
CA SER A 90 1.65 -11.07 -3.71
C SER A 90 2.86 -10.13 -3.70
N ALA A 91 3.29 -9.68 -4.88
CA ALA A 91 4.38 -8.72 -5.02
C ALA A 91 4.00 -7.31 -4.54
N ALA A 92 2.72 -6.98 -4.32
CA ALA A 92 2.26 -5.70 -3.78
C ALA A 92 1.95 -5.76 -2.26
N GLU A 93 2.27 -6.85 -1.56
CA GLU A 93 2.03 -7.00 -0.12
C GLU A 93 2.68 -5.88 0.71
N GLY A 94 3.85 -5.38 0.29
CA GLY A 94 4.49 -4.23 0.92
C GLY A 94 3.64 -2.96 0.86
N ILE A 95 3.00 -2.70 -0.28
CA ILE A 95 2.08 -1.56 -0.47
C ILE A 95 0.83 -1.75 0.40
N VAL A 96 0.27 -2.96 0.41
CA VAL A 96 -0.86 -3.33 1.26
C VAL A 96 -0.55 -3.13 2.74
N GLY A 97 0.65 -3.51 3.19
CA GLY A 97 1.11 -3.31 4.57
C GLY A 97 1.21 -1.83 4.94
N THR A 98 1.73 -1.00 4.05
CA THR A 98 1.76 0.46 4.22
C THR A 98 0.35 1.04 4.33
N ILE A 99 -0.55 0.71 3.40
CA ILE A 99 -1.93 1.23 3.39
C ILE A 99 -2.63 0.89 4.72
N LYS A 100 -2.48 -0.34 5.20
CA LYS A 100 -3.04 -0.77 6.50
C LYS A 100 -2.46 0.02 7.66
N SER A 101 -1.15 0.29 7.65
CA SER A 101 -0.51 1.11 8.69
C SER A 101 -1.06 2.53 8.69
N LEU A 102 -1.28 3.11 7.51
CA LEU A 102 -1.92 4.43 7.34
C LEU A 102 -3.35 4.43 7.91
N ILE A 103 -4.16 3.42 7.58
CA ILE A 103 -5.53 3.25 8.10
C ILE A 103 -5.53 3.23 9.64
N VAL A 104 -4.62 2.47 10.25
CA VAL A 104 -4.51 2.38 11.71
C VAL A 104 -4.11 3.72 12.32
N ALA A 105 -3.17 4.43 11.71
CA ALA A 105 -2.71 5.73 12.20
C ALA A 105 -3.80 6.80 12.12
N ILE A 106 -4.52 6.86 10.99
CA ILE A 106 -5.68 7.75 10.82
C ILE A 106 -6.80 7.36 11.80
N GLY A 107 -7.02 6.06 12.02
CA GLY A 107 -7.96 5.54 13.00
C GLY A 107 -7.72 6.09 14.42
N LYS A 108 -6.45 6.26 14.80
CA LYS A 108 -6.07 6.83 16.11
C LYS A 108 -6.36 8.33 16.24
N TRP A 109 -6.63 9.06 15.16
CA TRP A 109 -7.08 10.46 15.23
C TRP A 109 -8.51 10.59 15.74
N PHE A 110 -9.24 9.47 15.76
CA PHE A 110 -10.66 9.44 16.07
C PHE A 110 -10.96 8.90 17.48
N ILE A 111 -9.92 8.54 18.24
CA ILE A 111 -10.00 8.07 19.64
C ILE A 111 -9.51 9.18 20.56
#